data_AF-A0AA41W5P5-F1
#
_entry.id   AF-A0AA41W5P5-F1
#
_cell.length_a   1.000
_cell.length_b   1.000
_cell.length_c   1.000
_cell.angle_alpha   90.00
_cell.angle_beta   90.00
_cell.angle_gamma   90.00
#
_symmetry.space_group_name_H-M   'P 1'
#
loop_
_entity.id
_entity.type
_entity.pdbx_description
1 polymer ?
#
loop_
_entity_poly.entity_id
_entity_poly.type
_entity_poly.pdbx_seq_one_letter_code
_entity_poly.pdbx_strand_id
1 'polypeptide(L)'
;MDKCQEPQVLNDATKQLNELKVELQKALEELSSHRDASELQVALDIIGQHTQTLQSVAQTLASHAQSQTGEQQQQAIVLLTEVQSLLVETIELAGIEKEKAKQGVLSLRQTSAGAAVYQSIKKTR
;
A
#
# COMPACT_ATOMS: atom_id res chain seq x y z
N MET A 1 -18.70 36.31 0.35
CA MET A 1 -18.80 35.69 -0.99
C MET A 1 -17.71 34.64 -1.02
N ASP A 2 -18.02 33.37 -0.77
CA ASP A 2 -17.06 32.25 -0.89
C ASP A 2 -17.85 30.92 -0.86
N LYS A 3 -18.57 30.61 -1.94
CA LYS A 3 -19.28 29.32 -2.12
C LYS A 3 -18.88 28.59 -3.40
N CYS A 4 -17.85 29.07 -4.09
CA CYS A 4 -17.47 28.57 -5.41
C CYS A 4 -16.32 27.55 -5.40
N GLN A 5 -15.68 27.27 -4.26
CA GLN A 5 -14.56 26.31 -4.17
C GLN A 5 -14.97 24.91 -3.67
N GLU A 6 -16.13 24.77 -3.04
CA GLU A 6 -16.57 23.56 -2.31
C GLU A 6 -16.88 22.31 -3.18
N PRO A 7 -17.52 22.41 -4.37
CA PRO A 7 -17.67 21.26 -5.26
C PRO A 7 -16.36 20.88 -5.97
N GLN A 8 -15.36 21.76 -5.93
CA GLN A 8 -14.07 21.53 -6.57
C GLN A 8 -13.20 20.60 -5.73
N VAL A 9 -13.18 20.78 -4.40
CA VAL A 9 -12.42 19.93 -3.47
C VAL A 9 -12.85 18.46 -3.53
N LEU A 10 -14.16 18.18 -3.62
CA LEU A 10 -14.66 16.80 -3.74
C LEU A 10 -14.33 16.18 -5.10
N ASN A 11 -14.43 16.94 -6.19
CA ASN A 11 -14.03 16.48 -7.52
C ASN A 11 -12.52 16.22 -7.61
N ASP A 12 -11.71 17.10 -7.03
CA ASP A 12 -10.26 16.97 -6.99
C ASP A 12 -9.85 15.76 -6.14
N ALA A 13 -10.48 15.56 -4.98
CA ALA A 13 -10.25 14.39 -4.12
C ALA A 13 -10.66 13.08 -4.81
N THR A 14 -11.78 13.07 -5.54
CA THR A 14 -12.24 11.91 -6.31
C THR A 14 -11.27 11.57 -7.44
N LYS A 15 -10.78 12.59 -8.15
CA LYS A 15 -9.80 12.40 -9.22
C LYS A 15 -8.49 11.85 -8.67
N GLN A 16 -7.98 12.43 -7.58
CA GLN A 16 -6.78 11.94 -6.89
C GLN A 16 -6.96 10.51 -6.39
N LEU A 17 -8.12 10.16 -5.82
CA LEU A 17 -8.42 8.79 -5.38
C LEU A 17 -8.36 7.78 -6.53
N ASN A 18 -8.92 8.13 -7.69
CA ASN A 18 -8.88 7.27 -8.87
C ASN A 18 -7.46 7.10 -9.42
N GLU A 19 -6.67 8.17 -9.48
CA GLU A 19 -5.26 8.11 -9.90
C GLU A 19 -4.43 7.26 -8.92
N LEU A 20 -4.56 7.53 -7.61
CA LEU A 20 -3.88 6.78 -6.54
C LEU A 20 -4.23 5.30 -6.58
N LYS A 21 -5.50 4.96 -6.82
CA LYS A 21 -5.94 3.57 -6.92
C LYS A 21 -5.22 2.82 -8.04
N VAL A 22 -5.13 3.41 -9.22
CA VAL A 22 -4.47 2.77 -10.37
C VAL A 22 -2.97 2.61 -10.12
N GLU A 23 -2.33 3.63 -9.55
CA GLU A 23 -0.90 3.60 -9.25
C GLU A 23 -0.56 2.62 -8.12
N LEU A 24 -1.38 2.55 -7.06
CA LEU A 24 -1.23 1.56 -6.00
C LEU A 24 -1.36 0.14 -6.53
N GLN A 25 -2.38 -0.12 -7.35
CA GLN A 25 -2.61 -1.45 -7.90
C GLN A 25 -1.41 -1.91 -8.74
N LYS A 26 -0.83 -1.02 -9.55
CA LYS A 26 0.40 -1.32 -10.30
C LYS A 26 1.59 -1.61 -9.39
N ALA A 27 1.82 -0.76 -8.40
CA ALA A 27 2.94 -0.95 -7.47
C ALA A 27 2.82 -2.26 -6.67
N LEU A 28 1.59 -2.63 -6.30
CA LEU A 28 1.29 -3.89 -5.63
C LEU A 28 1.49 -5.10 -6.56
N GLU A 29 1.07 -5.01 -7.82
CA GLU A 29 1.34 -6.05 -8.82
C GLU A 29 2.85 -6.24 -9.05
N GLU A 30 3.61 -5.14 -9.14
CA GLU A 30 5.08 -5.16 -9.25
C GLU A 30 5.72 -5.86 -8.04
N LEU A 31 5.28 -5.54 -6.82
CA LEU A 31 5.74 -6.19 -5.60
C LEU A 31 5.49 -7.70 -5.58
N SER A 32 4.36 -8.14 -6.14
CA SER A 32 3.98 -9.55 -6.16
C SER A 32 4.73 -10.36 -7.23
N SER A 33 5.25 -9.71 -8.28
CA SER A 33 5.79 -10.33 -9.48
C SER A 33 7.33 -10.29 -9.56
N HIS A 34 7.97 -9.38 -8.86
CA HIS A 34 9.41 -9.13 -8.99
C HIS A 34 10.27 -9.95 -8.03
N ARG A 35 11.44 -10.38 -8.52
CA ARG A 35 12.45 -11.13 -7.76
C ARG A 35 13.73 -10.32 -7.53
N ASP A 36 13.84 -9.14 -8.14
CA ASP A 36 14.98 -8.26 -8.02
C ASP A 36 14.78 -7.28 -6.85
N ALA A 37 15.79 -7.14 -6.00
CA ALA A 37 15.74 -6.32 -4.80
C ALA A 37 15.62 -4.82 -5.12
N SER A 38 16.14 -4.38 -6.27
CA SER A 38 16.07 -2.95 -6.65
C SER A 38 14.66 -2.53 -7.05
N GLU A 39 13.95 -3.37 -7.80
CA GLU A 39 12.59 -3.10 -8.24
C GLU A 39 11.59 -3.23 -7.09
N LEU A 40 11.84 -4.17 -6.16
CA LEU A 40 11.07 -4.29 -4.92
C LEU A 40 11.15 -3.01 -4.07
N GLN A 41 12.33 -2.40 -3.96
CA GLN A 41 12.51 -1.16 -3.21
C GLN A 41 11.74 0.00 -3.85
N VAL A 42 11.76 0.11 -5.18
CA VAL A 42 10.99 1.13 -5.91
C VAL A 42 9.49 0.96 -5.65
N ALA A 43 8.97 -0.27 -5.74
CA ALA A 43 7.57 -0.54 -5.46
C ALA A 43 7.18 -0.20 -4.00
N LEU A 44 8.05 -0.50 -3.02
CA LEU A 44 7.85 -0.13 -1.62
C LEU A 44 7.83 1.39 -1.40
N ASP A 45 8.73 2.12 -2.06
CA ASP A 45 8.79 3.58 -1.98
C ASP A 45 7.52 4.22 -2.56
N ILE A 46 7.03 3.71 -3.70
CA ILE A 46 5.78 4.12 -4.34
C ILE A 46 4.58 3.88 -3.41
N ILE A 47 4.46 2.67 -2.82
CA ILE A 47 3.39 2.37 -1.86
C ILE A 47 3.46 3.30 -0.65
N GLY A 48 4.66 3.53 -0.10
CA GLY A 48 4.86 4.41 1.05
C GLY A 48 4.38 5.84 0.75
N GLN A 49 4.76 6.38 -0.41
CA GLN A 49 4.38 7.71 -0.84
C GLN A 49 2.87 7.82 -1.07
N HIS A 50 2.25 6.88 -1.77
CA HIS A 50 0.81 6.93 -2.01
C HIS A 50 -0.02 6.68 -0.75
N THR A 51 0.48 5.91 0.22
CA THR A 51 -0.18 5.75 1.52
C THR A 51 -0.21 7.08 2.29
N GLN A 52 0.88 7.86 2.24
CA GLN A 52 0.89 9.21 2.82
C GLN A 52 -0.10 10.15 2.12
N THR A 53 -0.19 10.07 0.79
CA THR A 53 -1.17 10.86 0.03
C THR A 53 -2.60 10.46 0.37
N LEU A 54 -2.90 9.16 0.46
CA LEU A 54 -4.22 8.64 0.90
C LEU A 54 -4.57 9.14 2.29
N GLN A 55 -3.62 9.20 3.22
CA GLN A 55 -3.83 9.74 4.55
C GLN A 55 -4.18 11.23 4.52
N SER A 56 -3.50 12.03 3.67
CA SER A 56 -3.81 13.45 3.49
C SER A 56 -5.20 13.67 2.87
N VAL A 57 -5.57 12.86 1.87
CA VAL A 57 -6.90 12.88 1.25
C VAL A 57 -7.98 12.51 2.26
N ALA A 58 -7.75 11.46 3.07
CA ALA A 58 -8.67 11.06 4.14
C ALA A 58 -8.88 12.17 5.17
N GLN A 59 -7.81 12.86 5.61
CA GLN A 59 -7.93 13.98 6.55
C GLN A 59 -8.74 15.14 5.97
N THR A 60 -8.54 15.44 4.68
CA THR A 60 -9.27 16.50 3.97
C THR A 60 -10.76 16.16 3.85
N LEU A 61 -11.07 14.92 3.46
CA LEU A 61 -12.45 14.42 3.35
C LEU A 61 -13.14 14.34 4.71
N ALA A 62 -12.44 13.92 5.77
CA ALA A 62 -12.97 13.87 7.13
C ALA A 62 -13.30 15.27 7.66
N SER A 63 -12.42 16.24 7.42
CA SER A 63 -12.69 17.64 7.75
C SER A 63 -13.94 18.15 7.01
N HIS A 64 -14.09 17.83 5.73
CA HIS A 64 -15.27 18.21 4.94
C HIS A 64 -16.54 17.53 5.43
N ALA A 65 -16.49 16.24 5.75
CA ALA A 65 -17.64 15.49 6.27
C ALA A 65 -18.11 16.02 7.64
N GLN A 66 -17.22 16.58 8.44
CA GLN A 66 -17.55 17.18 9.73
C GLN A 66 -18.11 18.60 9.62
N SER A 67 -17.69 19.36 8.60
CA SER A 67 -18.10 20.76 8.41
C SER A 67 -19.32 20.94 7.50
N GLN A 68 -19.72 19.90 6.76
CA GLN A 68 -20.85 19.92 5.82
C GLN A 68 -22.05 19.12 6.35
N THR A 69 -23.23 19.38 5.79
CA THR A 69 -24.47 18.65 6.10
C THR A 69 -25.18 18.22 4.82
N GLY A 70 -25.87 17.08 4.85
CA GLY A 70 -26.69 16.61 3.73
C GLY A 70 -25.87 15.90 2.66
N GLU A 71 -26.12 16.20 1.39
CA GLU A 71 -25.61 15.43 0.25
C GLU A 71 -24.07 15.45 0.13
N GLN A 72 -23.43 16.58 0.46
CA GLN A 72 -21.97 16.72 0.40
C GLN A 72 -21.26 15.95 1.53
N GLN A 73 -21.86 15.91 2.72
CA GLN A 73 -21.37 15.08 3.82
C GLN A 73 -21.44 13.59 3.44
N GLN A 74 -22.57 13.19 2.83
CA GLN A 74 -22.74 11.81 2.37
C GLN A 74 -21.70 11.44 1.29
N GLN A 75 -21.42 12.34 0.34
CA GLN A 75 -20.38 12.12 -0.68
C GLN A 75 -18.99 11.99 -0.07
N ALA A 76 -18.63 12.86 0.89
CA ALA A 76 -17.35 12.75 1.59
C ALA A 76 -17.21 11.42 2.37
N ILE A 77 -18.29 10.94 2.99
CA ILE A 77 -18.33 9.64 3.69
C ILE A 77 -18.14 8.47 2.72
N VAL A 78 -18.77 8.53 1.54
CA VAL A 78 -18.58 7.50 0.49
C VAL A 78 -17.11 7.45 0.06
N LEU A 79 -16.51 8.60 -0.24
CA LEU A 79 -15.09 8.69 -0.61
C LEU A 79 -14.16 8.21 0.51
N LEU A 80 -14.47 8.50 1.78
CA LEU A 80 -13.73 7.97 2.93
C LEU A 80 -13.81 6.43 3.01
N THR A 81 -14.96 5.86 2.66
CA THR A 81 -15.15 4.41 2.63
C THR A 81 -14.32 3.76 1.52
N GLU A 82 -14.17 4.44 0.38
CA GLU A 82 -13.28 4.01 -0.70
C GLU A 82 -11.80 4.08 -0.28
N VAL A 83 -11.37 5.16 0.36
CA VAL A 83 -10.01 5.27 0.94
C VAL A 83 -9.75 4.14 1.93
N GLN A 84 -10.71 3.85 2.81
CA GLN A 84 -10.59 2.77 3.78
C GLN A 84 -10.44 1.41 3.09
N SER A 85 -11.22 1.15 2.05
CA SER A 85 -11.15 -0.11 1.29
C SER A 85 -9.77 -0.29 0.64
N LEU A 86 -9.26 0.77 0.01
CA LEU A 86 -7.91 0.79 -0.58
C LEU A 86 -6.81 0.51 0.46
N LEU A 87 -6.90 1.13 1.63
CA LEU A 87 -5.94 0.91 2.71
C LEU A 87 -5.97 -0.54 3.21
N VAL A 88 -7.16 -1.14 3.37
CA VAL A 88 -7.30 -2.54 3.78
C VAL A 88 -6.65 -3.48 2.76
N GLU A 89 -6.95 -3.31 1.47
CA GLU A 89 -6.35 -4.11 0.39
C GLU A 89 -4.82 -4.01 0.38
N THR A 90 -4.29 -2.79 0.54
CA THR A 90 -2.84 -2.54 0.59
C THR A 90 -2.18 -3.24 1.77
N ILE A 91 -2.81 -3.20 2.95
CA ILE A 91 -2.31 -3.86 4.16
C ILE A 91 -2.31 -5.38 4.01
N GLU A 92 -3.38 -5.96 3.44
CA GLU A 92 -3.46 -7.40 3.21
C GLU A 92 -2.35 -7.89 2.29
N LEU A 93 -2.13 -7.19 1.17
CA LEU A 93 -1.08 -7.52 0.21
C LEU A 93 0.32 -7.38 0.80
N ALA A 94 0.59 -6.30 1.54
CA ALA A 94 1.85 -6.14 2.28
C ALA A 94 2.06 -7.26 3.32
N GLY A 95 0.99 -7.73 3.95
CA GLY A 95 1.00 -8.88 4.85
C GLY A 95 1.42 -10.18 4.16
N ILE A 96 0.90 -10.44 2.96
CA ILE A 96 1.27 -11.60 2.14
C ILE A 96 2.76 -11.57 1.77
N GLU A 97 3.26 -10.43 1.30
CA GLU A 97 4.67 -10.29 0.91
C GLU A 97 5.62 -10.42 2.10
N LYS A 98 5.25 -9.89 3.27
CA LYS A 98 6.00 -10.11 4.52
C LYS A 98 6.13 -11.59 4.87
N GLU A 99 5.06 -12.37 4.74
CA GLU A 99 5.11 -13.80 5.04
C GLU A 99 5.96 -14.56 3.99
N LYS A 100 5.85 -14.22 2.70
CA LYS A 100 6.72 -14.78 1.65
C LYS A 100 8.20 -14.52 1.95
N ALA A 101 8.56 -13.29 2.32
CA ALA A 101 9.94 -12.94 2.68
C ALA A 101 10.46 -13.77 3.87
N LYS A 102 9.63 -13.95 4.90
CA LYS A 102 9.95 -14.78 6.07
C LYS A 102 10.18 -16.24 5.69
N GLN A 103 9.35 -16.82 4.82
CA GLN A 103 9.54 -18.17 4.29
C GLN A 103 10.85 -18.29 3.49
N GLY A 104 11.18 -17.29 2.67
CA GLY A 104 12.45 -17.22 1.95
C GLY A 104 13.67 -17.25 2.89
N VAL A 105 13.64 -16.44 3.96
CA VAL A 105 14.71 -16.42 4.98
C VAL A 105 14.85 -17.77 5.69
N LEU A 106 13.73 -18.42 6.04
CA LEU A 106 13.75 -19.75 6.65
C LEU A 106 14.38 -20.80 5.71
N SER A 107 14.03 -20.78 4.43
CA SER A 107 14.60 -21.67 3.41
C SER A 107 16.11 -21.45 3.24
N LEU A 108 16.58 -20.19 3.22
CA LEU A 108 18.00 -19.86 3.17
C LEU A 108 18.77 -20.34 4.42
N ARG A 109 18.17 -20.22 5.61
CA ARG A 109 18.75 -20.75 6.86
C ARG A 109 18.86 -22.27 6.84
N GLN A 110 17.85 -22.98 6.34
CA GLN A 110 17.88 -24.43 6.20
C GLN A 110 18.93 -24.87 5.17
N THR A 111 19.03 -24.16 4.05
CA THR A 111 20.02 -24.44 3.00
C THR A 111 21.45 -24.21 3.49
N SER A 112 21.70 -23.10 4.19
CA SER A 112 23.02 -22.81 4.78
C SER A 112 23.39 -23.79 5.89
N ALA A 113 22.44 -24.20 6.73
CA ALA A 113 22.64 -25.26 7.72
C ALA A 113 22.98 -26.60 7.03
N GLY A 114 22.26 -26.98 5.97
CA GLY A 114 22.55 -28.17 5.18
C GLY A 114 23.94 -28.15 4.53
N ALA A 115 24.35 -27.00 4.00
CA ALA A 115 25.69 -26.80 3.43
C ALA A 115 26.80 -26.92 4.50
N ALA A 116 26.58 -26.37 5.69
CA ALA A 116 27.52 -26.48 6.81
C ALA A 116 27.67 -27.93 7.30
N VAL A 117 26.56 -28.66 7.43
CA VAL A 117 26.57 -30.09 7.79
C VAL A 117 27.33 -30.91 6.75
N TYR A 118 27.06 -30.69 5.45
CA TYR A 118 27.77 -31.38 4.37
C TYR A 118 29.29 -31.14 4.41
N GLN A 119 29.73 -29.89 4.67
CA GLN A 119 31.15 -29.59 4.80
C GLN A 119 31.80 -30.24 6.03
N SER A 120 31.09 -30.33 7.15
CA SER A 120 31.61 -31.02 8.34
C SER A 120 31.81 -32.51 8.09
N ILE A 121 30.87 -33.18 7.40
CA ILE A 121 30.98 -34.59 7.01
C ILE A 121 32.17 -34.79 6.05
N LYS A 122 32.37 -33.86 5.09
CA LYS A 122 33.49 -33.94 4.15
C LYS A 122 34.87 -33.76 4.81
N LYS A 123 35.01 -32.89 5.82
CA LYS A 123 36.27 -32.70 6.57
C LYS A 123 36.62 -33.86 7.51
N THR A 124 35.62 -34.64 7.91
CA THR A 124 35.80 -35.78 8.84
C THR A 124 36.23 -37.05 8.09
N ARG A 125 36.17 -37.05 6.76
CA ARG A 125 36.69 -38.09 5.87
C ARG A 125 38.12 -37.79 5.46
#